data_AF-A0A815A1K3-F1
#
_entry.id   AF-A0A815A1K3-F1
#
_cell.length_a   1.000
_cell.length_b   1.000
_cell.length_c   1.000
_cell.angle_alpha   90.00
_cell.angle_beta   90.00
_cell.angle_gamma   90.00
#
_symmetry.space_group_name_H-M   'P 1'
#
loop_
_entity.id
_entity.type
_entity.pdbx_description
1 polymer ?
#
loop_
_entity_poly.entity_id
_entity_poly.type
_entity_poly.pdbx_seq_one_letter_code
_entity_poly.pdbx_strand_id
1 'polypeptide(L)'
;AISIPLYVKHNIQFREGSSGRFELTVGPKQTMGKTLEAVVIECSMPKSVLNCTLTPTQGKCTFDPVKKYLVWDIGKIESNTQAAARLPSLRGNIVLTTGQPLPESNPVLNVRFTLNQIAISGIRVQRVDMHGEKYKPFKGVKYITTVKNGRFQIRT
;
A
#
# COMPACT_ATOMS: atom_id res chain seq x y z
N ALA A 1 4.40 -0.69 -21.00
CA ALA A 1 3.60 -0.15 -19.87
C ALA A 1 4.06 -0.83 -18.59
N ILE A 2 4.20 -0.10 -17.48
CA ILE A 2 4.62 -0.66 -16.19
C ILE A 2 3.44 -1.38 -15.54
N SER A 3 3.66 -2.62 -15.09
CA SER A 3 2.63 -3.43 -14.44
C SER A 3 2.39 -2.92 -13.02
N ILE A 4 1.17 -2.46 -12.71
CA ILE A 4 0.83 -1.95 -11.38
C ILE A 4 0.27 -3.12 -10.55
N PRO A 5 0.92 -3.52 -9.44
CA PRO A 5 0.61 -4.78 -8.79
C PRO A 5 -0.60 -4.71 -7.85
N LEU A 6 -1.01 -3.53 -7.41
CA LEU A 6 -2.14 -3.34 -6.51
C LEU A 6 -2.97 -2.12 -6.92
N TYR A 7 -4.22 -2.11 -6.49
CA TYR A 7 -5.08 -0.94 -6.55
C TYR A 7 -5.63 -0.63 -5.17
N VAL A 8 -6.00 0.63 -4.96
CA VAL A 8 -6.71 1.07 -3.75
C VAL A 8 -7.99 1.76 -4.20
N LYS A 9 -9.14 1.23 -3.75
CA LYS A 9 -10.41 1.95 -3.80
C LYS A 9 -10.51 2.80 -2.54
N HIS A 10 -10.87 4.06 -2.70
CA HIS A 10 -10.94 5.01 -1.60
C HIS A 10 -12.27 5.76 -1.62
N ASN A 11 -12.77 6.09 -0.44
CA ASN A 11 -13.86 7.00 -0.19
C ASN A 11 -13.51 7.80 1.07
N ILE A 12 -12.84 8.93 0.86
CA ILE A 12 -12.41 9.84 1.93
C ILE A 12 -13.22 11.12 1.77
N GLN A 13 -13.94 11.48 2.82
CA GLN A 13 -14.82 12.65 2.84
C GLN A 13 -14.62 13.41 4.15
N PHE A 14 -14.46 14.73 4.04
CA PHE A 14 -14.52 15.64 5.17
C PHE A 14 -15.86 16.37 5.12
N ARG A 15 -16.56 16.47 6.26
CA ARG A 15 -17.88 17.10 6.33
C ARG A 15 -17.87 18.26 7.32
N GLU A 16 -18.68 19.26 7.03
CA GLU A 16 -18.97 20.33 7.98
C GLU A 16 -19.63 19.73 9.24
N GLY A 17 -19.33 20.27 10.42
CA GLY A 17 -19.80 19.71 11.69
C GLY A 17 -18.86 18.70 12.35
N SER A 18 -17.54 18.87 12.19
CA SER A 18 -16.47 18.17 12.94
C SER A 18 -16.28 16.67 12.65
N SER A 19 -16.86 16.14 11.57
CA SER A 19 -16.78 14.71 11.24
C SER A 19 -16.33 14.45 9.80
N GLY A 20 -15.77 13.27 9.57
CA GLY A 20 -15.37 12.79 8.25
C GLY A 20 -15.49 11.27 8.17
N ARG A 21 -15.43 10.75 6.95
CA ARG A 21 -15.47 9.32 6.64
C ARG A 21 -14.17 8.93 5.96
N PHE A 22 -13.60 7.81 6.40
CA PHE A 22 -12.40 7.24 5.80
C PHE A 22 -12.64 5.78 5.47
N GLU A 23 -12.61 5.45 4.18
CA GLU A 23 -12.72 4.08 3.71
C GLU A 23 -11.69 3.80 2.64
N LEU A 24 -10.90 2.75 2.86
CA LEU A 24 -9.97 2.19 1.90
C LEU A 24 -10.25 0.70 1.70
N THR A 25 -10.05 0.22 0.48
CA THR A 25 -10.02 -1.21 0.17
C THR A 25 -8.86 -1.46 -0.79
N VAL A 26 -8.00 -2.41 -0.45
CA VAL A 26 -6.78 -2.72 -1.20
C VAL A 26 -6.95 -4.06 -1.88
N GLY A 27 -6.60 -4.15 -3.16
CA GLY A 27 -6.66 -5.41 -3.88
C GLY A 27 -5.50 -5.62 -4.85
N PRO A 28 -5.19 -6.89 -5.18
CA PRO A 28 -4.20 -7.22 -6.20
C PRO A 28 -4.72 -6.78 -7.57
N LYS A 29 -3.84 -6.27 -8.44
CA LYS A 29 -4.17 -5.90 -9.83
C LYS A 29 -3.38 -6.76 -10.82
N GLN A 30 -2.12 -6.41 -11.08
CA GLN A 30 -1.26 -7.16 -12.00
C GLN A 30 -0.07 -7.78 -11.26
N THR A 31 -0.36 -8.75 -10.39
CA THR A 31 0.66 -9.44 -9.58
C THR A 31 1.24 -10.69 -10.24
N MET A 32 0.75 -11.08 -11.43
CA MET A 32 1.14 -12.31 -12.14
C MET A 32 1.02 -13.57 -11.25
N GLY A 33 -0.03 -13.63 -10.43
CA GLY A 33 -0.28 -14.73 -9.51
C GLY A 33 0.58 -14.72 -8.24
N LYS A 34 1.49 -13.75 -8.07
CA LYS A 34 2.34 -13.64 -6.87
C LYS A 34 1.64 -12.90 -5.74
N THR A 35 1.92 -13.34 -4.52
CA THR A 35 1.43 -12.72 -3.28
C THR A 35 2.16 -11.41 -3.02
N LEU A 36 1.40 -10.36 -2.67
CA LEU A 36 1.95 -9.13 -2.15
C LEU A 36 2.27 -9.34 -0.66
N GLU A 37 3.49 -9.02 -0.26
CA GLU A 37 3.97 -9.17 1.12
C GLU A 37 4.41 -7.82 1.68
N ALA A 38 4.47 -7.73 3.01
CA ALA A 38 4.87 -6.52 3.74
C ALA A 38 4.14 -5.26 3.23
N VAL A 39 2.83 -5.39 2.98
CA VAL A 39 2.00 -4.32 2.46
C VAL A 39 1.67 -3.36 3.58
N VAL A 40 2.08 -2.09 3.43
CA VAL A 40 1.81 -1.03 4.38
C VAL A 40 1.30 0.19 3.63
N ILE A 41 0.21 0.78 4.10
CA ILE A 41 -0.29 2.07 3.61
C ILE A 41 -0.03 3.13 4.67
N GLU A 42 0.54 4.25 4.24
CA GLU A 42 0.85 5.37 5.10
C GLU A 42 0.28 6.66 4.51
N CYS A 43 -0.31 7.52 5.33
CA CYS A 43 -0.73 8.83 4.86
C CYS A 43 -0.59 9.89 5.95
N SER A 44 -0.23 11.09 5.51
CA SER A 44 -0.22 12.28 6.36
C SER A 44 -1.58 12.94 6.26
N MET A 45 -2.31 12.97 7.37
CA MET A 45 -3.62 13.59 7.47
C MET A 45 -3.51 15.12 7.51
N PRO A 46 -4.54 15.84 7.06
CA PRO A 46 -4.63 17.29 7.25
C PRO A 46 -4.53 17.69 8.72
N LYS A 47 -4.01 18.89 9.00
CA LYS A 47 -3.84 19.41 10.37
C LYS A 47 -5.15 19.52 11.15
N SER A 48 -6.27 19.71 10.44
CA SER A 48 -7.61 19.77 11.01
C SER A 48 -8.13 18.42 11.52
N VAL A 49 -7.47 17.30 11.22
CA VAL A 49 -7.82 15.98 11.77
C VAL A 49 -7.32 15.86 13.20
N LEU A 50 -8.23 15.74 14.17
CA LEU A 50 -7.90 15.50 15.58
C LEU A 50 -7.60 14.04 15.86
N ASN A 51 -8.50 13.15 15.42
CA ASN A 51 -8.41 11.72 15.67
C ASN A 51 -9.04 10.91 14.52
N CYS A 52 -8.68 9.63 14.42
CA CYS A 52 -9.28 8.68 13.49
C CYS A 52 -9.69 7.42 14.25
N THR A 53 -10.96 7.05 14.18
CA THR A 53 -11.47 5.79 14.73
C THR A 53 -11.70 4.84 13.56
N LEU A 54 -10.68 4.05 13.23
CA LEU A 54 -10.66 3.19 12.06
C LEU A 54 -10.55 1.71 12.45
N THR A 55 -11.30 0.87 11.74
CA THR A 55 -11.31 -0.57 11.94
C THR A 55 -10.76 -1.26 10.69
N PRO A 56 -9.56 -1.86 10.77
CA PRO A 56 -9.04 -2.69 9.69
C PRO A 56 -9.74 -4.06 9.69
N THR A 57 -10.06 -4.60 8.51
CA THR A 57 -10.47 -6.01 8.38
C THR A 57 -9.29 -6.98 8.41
N GLN A 58 -8.08 -6.46 8.16
CA GLN A 58 -6.84 -7.21 8.19
C GLN A 58 -5.69 -6.32 8.67
N GLY A 59 -4.81 -6.90 9.49
CA GLY A 59 -3.61 -6.22 9.97
C GLY A 59 -3.91 -5.21 11.07
N LYS A 60 -3.01 -4.24 11.26
CA LYS A 60 -3.09 -3.25 12.34
C LYS A 60 -3.05 -1.83 11.79
N CYS A 61 -3.91 -0.99 12.32
CA CYS A 61 -3.95 0.43 12.00
C CYS A 61 -3.52 1.25 13.23
N THR A 62 -2.65 2.24 13.04
CA THR A 62 -2.22 3.19 14.07
C THR A 62 -2.29 4.61 13.53
N PHE A 63 -2.75 5.53 14.37
CA PHE A 63 -2.79 6.95 14.07
C PHE A 63 -2.03 7.73 15.15
N ASP A 64 -1.08 8.55 14.74
CA ASP A 64 -0.38 9.50 15.61
C ASP A 64 -1.08 10.87 15.52
N PRO A 65 -1.82 11.30 16.55
CA PRO A 65 -2.55 12.57 16.53
C PRO A 65 -1.64 13.79 16.61
N VAL A 66 -0.37 13.64 16.99
CA VAL A 66 0.62 14.74 17.03
C VAL A 66 1.24 14.91 15.65
N LYS A 67 1.77 13.83 15.07
CA LYS A 67 2.38 13.86 13.73
C LYS A 67 1.35 13.89 12.59
N LYS A 68 0.07 13.68 12.90
CA LYS A 68 -1.02 13.49 11.92
C LYS A 68 -0.68 12.39 10.92
N TYR A 69 -0.10 11.30 11.41
CA TYR A 69 0.42 10.23 10.56
C TYR A 69 -0.36 8.94 10.80
N LEU A 70 -0.98 8.42 9.74
CA LEU A 70 -1.70 7.16 9.76
C LEU A 70 -0.83 6.07 9.13
N VAL A 71 -0.73 4.92 9.80
CA VAL A 71 -0.08 3.72 9.27
C VAL A 71 -1.04 2.56 9.37
N TRP A 72 -1.26 1.88 8.25
CA TRP A 72 -1.99 0.63 8.18
C TRP A 72 -1.07 -0.47 7.65
N ASP A 73 -0.64 -1.34 8.55
CA ASP A 73 0.14 -2.54 8.22
C ASP A 73 -0.82 -3.69 7.94
N ILE A 74 -0.91 -4.09 6.68
CA ILE A 74 -1.83 -5.13 6.17
C ILE A 74 -1.16 -6.51 6.22
N GLY A 75 0.17 -6.55 6.06
CA GLY A 75 0.92 -7.80 5.92
C GLY A 75 0.84 -8.38 4.50
N LYS A 76 0.09 -9.47 4.30
CA LYS A 76 0.06 -10.24 3.04
C LYS A 76 -1.28 -10.10 2.31
N ILE A 77 -1.25 -10.00 0.99
CA ILE A 77 -2.45 -10.01 0.13
C ILE A 77 -2.26 -11.07 -0.94
N GLU A 78 -3.09 -12.11 -0.90
CA GLU A 78 -3.04 -13.20 -1.88
C GLU A 78 -3.55 -12.73 -3.25
N SER A 79 -2.93 -13.25 -4.31
CA SER A 79 -3.26 -12.90 -5.70
C SER A 79 -4.63 -13.40 -6.16
N ASN A 80 -5.12 -14.48 -5.54
CA ASN A 80 -6.42 -15.11 -5.81
C ASN A 80 -7.60 -14.33 -5.20
N THR A 81 -7.33 -13.34 -4.34
CA THR A 81 -8.34 -12.67 -3.54
C THR A 81 -8.96 -11.56 -4.38
N GLN A 82 -9.90 -11.92 -5.25
CA GLN A 82 -10.65 -10.96 -6.08
C GLN A 82 -12.08 -10.70 -5.58
N ALA A 83 -12.62 -11.58 -4.73
CA ALA A 83 -13.93 -11.36 -4.12
C ALA A 83 -13.85 -10.18 -3.14
N ALA A 84 -14.65 -9.14 -3.38
CA ALA A 84 -14.63 -7.90 -2.61
C ALA A 84 -14.77 -8.09 -1.09
N ALA A 85 -15.52 -9.11 -0.67
CA ALA A 85 -15.71 -9.46 0.75
C ALA A 85 -14.43 -9.93 1.46
N ARG A 86 -13.40 -10.37 0.73
CA ARG A 86 -12.14 -10.88 1.28
C ARG A 86 -10.98 -9.90 1.17
N LEU A 87 -11.19 -8.75 0.54
CA LEU A 87 -10.13 -7.76 0.38
C LEU A 87 -9.85 -7.03 1.70
N PRO A 88 -8.57 -6.76 2.02
CA PRO A 88 -8.22 -5.87 3.11
C PRO A 88 -8.91 -4.52 2.95
N SER A 89 -9.60 -4.08 3.99
CA SER A 89 -10.26 -2.79 4.04
C SER A 89 -10.02 -2.11 5.37
N LEU A 90 -10.05 -0.78 5.35
CA LEU A 90 -9.93 0.07 6.53
C LEU A 90 -11.06 1.07 6.47
N ARG A 91 -11.99 0.99 7.44
CA ARG A 91 -13.20 1.82 7.46
C ARG A 91 -13.38 2.48 8.81
N GLY A 92 -13.90 3.71 8.80
CA GLY A 92 -14.29 4.38 10.02
C GLY A 92 -14.48 5.88 9.85
N ASN A 93 -14.43 6.57 10.98
CA ASN A 93 -14.72 7.99 11.05
C ASN A 93 -13.46 8.79 11.41
N ILE A 94 -13.41 10.00 10.85
CA ILE A 94 -12.41 11.02 11.15
C ILE A 94 -13.08 12.08 12.02
N VAL A 95 -12.40 12.51 13.07
CA VAL A 95 -12.82 13.64 13.90
C VAL A 95 -12.01 14.87 13.49
N LEU A 96 -12.70 15.93 13.13
CA LEU A 96 -12.10 17.20 12.73
C LEU A 96 -12.18 18.23 13.86
N THR A 97 -11.25 19.18 13.89
CA THR A 97 -11.30 20.34 14.77
C THR A 97 -12.50 21.22 14.41
N THR A 98 -13.36 21.49 15.39
CA THR A 98 -14.51 22.38 15.23
C THR A 98 -14.08 23.80 14.88
N GLY A 99 -14.77 24.44 13.94
CA GLY A 99 -14.52 25.84 13.55
C GLY A 99 -13.30 26.05 12.65
N GLN A 100 -12.64 24.98 12.19
CA GLN A 100 -11.62 25.07 11.13
C GLN A 100 -12.23 24.80 9.75
N PRO A 101 -11.69 25.43 8.69
CA PRO A 101 -12.12 25.12 7.33
C PRO A 101 -11.86 23.66 6.99
N LEU A 102 -12.67 23.12 6.09
CA LEU A 102 -12.45 21.78 5.56
C LEU A 102 -11.09 21.71 4.83
N PRO A 103 -10.39 20.57 4.89
CA PRO A 103 -9.21 20.36 4.08
C PRO A 103 -9.49 20.58 2.59
N GLU A 104 -8.59 21.29 1.91
CA GLU A 104 -8.70 21.56 0.47
C GLU A 104 -8.48 20.30 -0.39
N SER A 105 -7.82 19.27 0.16
CA SER A 105 -7.52 18.04 -0.56
C SER A 105 -7.48 16.82 0.35
N ASN A 106 -7.81 15.66 -0.20
CA ASN A 106 -7.64 14.38 0.46
C ASN A 106 -6.15 14.02 0.64
N PRO A 107 -5.80 13.24 1.67
CA PRO A 107 -4.42 12.84 1.92
C PRO A 107 -3.90 11.92 0.80
N VAL A 108 -2.61 12.04 0.50
CA VAL A 108 -1.94 11.12 -0.43
C VAL A 108 -1.58 9.83 0.29
N LEU A 109 -1.94 8.69 -0.30
CA LEU A 109 -1.59 7.38 0.23
C LEU A 109 -0.23 6.95 -0.32
N ASN A 110 0.73 6.70 0.56
CA ASN A 110 2.00 6.08 0.24
C ASN A 110 1.88 4.58 0.50
N VAL A 111 2.31 3.76 -0.46
CA VAL A 111 2.21 2.30 -0.33
C VAL A 111 3.59 1.68 -0.37
N ARG A 112 3.87 0.82 0.60
CA ARG A 112 5.04 -0.06 0.64
C ARG A 112 4.58 -1.49 0.44
N PHE A 113 5.34 -2.27 -0.32
CA PHE A 113 5.08 -3.69 -0.53
C PHE A 113 6.33 -4.39 -1.05
N THR A 114 6.33 -5.72 -0.98
CA THR A 114 7.30 -6.60 -1.59
C THR A 114 6.59 -7.68 -2.40
N LEU A 115 7.13 -7.98 -3.57
CA LEU A 115 6.69 -9.02 -4.47
C LEU A 115 7.88 -9.93 -4.79
N ASN A 116 7.80 -11.16 -4.33
CA ASN A 116 8.81 -12.17 -4.60
C ASN A 116 8.62 -12.80 -5.99
N GLN A 117 9.72 -13.24 -6.58
CA GLN A 117 9.78 -13.97 -7.86
C GLN A 117 9.30 -13.16 -9.08
N ILE A 118 9.32 -11.83 -9.00
CA ILE A 118 8.92 -10.96 -10.11
C ILE A 118 9.80 -9.71 -10.17
N ALA A 119 10.12 -9.29 -11.39
CA ALA A 119 10.65 -7.98 -11.70
C ALA A 119 9.57 -7.22 -12.49
N ILE A 120 8.99 -6.18 -11.90
CA ILE A 120 7.90 -5.40 -12.53
C ILE A 120 8.34 -4.70 -13.83
N SER A 121 9.64 -4.47 -14.01
CA SER A 121 10.21 -3.98 -15.28
C SER A 121 10.10 -4.99 -16.43
N GLY A 122 9.83 -6.26 -16.14
CA GLY A 122 9.85 -7.35 -17.12
C GLY A 122 11.25 -7.88 -17.43
N ILE A 123 12.30 -7.37 -16.76
CA ILE A 123 13.67 -7.83 -17.00
C ILE A 123 13.82 -9.31 -16.62
N ARG A 124 14.48 -10.08 -17.49
CA ARG A 124 14.81 -11.48 -17.28
C ARG A 124 16.25 -11.72 -17.71
N VAL A 125 17.04 -12.26 -16.79
CA VAL A 125 18.40 -12.76 -17.08
C VAL A 125 18.28 -13.91 -18.07
N GLN A 126 18.93 -13.76 -19.22
CA GLN A 126 18.95 -14.77 -20.28
C GLN A 126 20.02 -15.82 -20.03
N ARG A 127 21.25 -15.40 -19.72
CA ARG A 127 22.40 -16.28 -19.50
C ARG A 127 23.40 -15.65 -18.53
N VAL A 128 24.11 -16.49 -17.78
CA VAL A 128 25.25 -16.10 -16.93
C VAL A 128 26.42 -16.99 -17.32
N ASP A 129 27.48 -16.40 -17.87
CA ASP A 129 28.68 -17.10 -18.33
C ASP A 129 29.85 -16.84 -17.39
N MET A 130 30.66 -17.87 -17.18
CA MET A 130 31.87 -17.82 -16.37
C MET A 130 32.98 -18.47 -17.18
N HIS A 131 34.09 -17.76 -17.34
CA HIS A 131 35.26 -18.17 -18.10
C HIS A 131 36.48 -18.22 -17.17
N GLY A 132 37.51 -18.99 -17.55
CA GLY A 132 38.78 -19.05 -16.82
C GLY A 132 38.83 -20.06 -15.66
N GLU A 133 37.73 -20.72 -15.36
CA GLU A 133 37.60 -21.66 -14.24
C GLU A 133 37.14 -23.04 -14.71
N LYS A 134 37.70 -24.11 -14.10
CA LYS A 134 37.45 -25.50 -14.54
C LYS A 134 36.20 -26.15 -13.92
N TYR A 135 35.71 -25.62 -12.80
CA TYR A 135 34.56 -26.19 -12.09
C TYR A 135 33.22 -25.67 -12.65
N LYS A 136 32.13 -26.40 -12.38
CA LYS A 136 30.76 -26.01 -12.77
C LYS A 136 30.05 -25.33 -11.59
N PRO A 137 29.96 -23.99 -11.55
CA PRO A 137 29.31 -23.29 -10.45
C PRO A 137 27.81 -23.46 -10.51
N PHE A 138 27.15 -23.36 -9.36
CA PHE A 138 25.71 -23.13 -9.29
C PHE A 138 25.42 -21.69 -9.73
N LYS A 139 24.46 -21.52 -10.66
CA LYS A 139 24.00 -20.21 -11.13
C LYS A 139 22.52 -20.07 -10.82
N GLY A 140 22.16 -19.10 -9.99
CA GLY A 140 20.78 -18.82 -9.60
C GLY A 140 20.47 -17.34 -9.76
N VAL A 141 19.20 -17.04 -10.04
CA VAL A 141 18.69 -15.66 -10.09
C VAL A 141 17.42 -15.58 -9.24
N LYS A 142 17.33 -14.54 -8.42
CA LYS A 142 16.13 -14.22 -7.65
C LYS A 142 15.64 -12.84 -8.06
N TYR A 143 14.37 -12.75 -8.44
CA TYR A 143 13.71 -11.48 -8.71
C TYR A 143 12.89 -11.07 -7.50
N ILE A 144 13.05 -9.83 -7.07
CA ILE A 144 12.25 -9.23 -6.02
C ILE A 144 11.92 -7.82 -6.47
N THR A 145 10.64 -7.46 -6.43
CA THR A 145 10.23 -6.07 -6.55
C THR A 145 9.82 -5.56 -5.17
N THR A 146 10.47 -4.52 -4.67
CA THR A 146 10.15 -3.94 -3.37
C THR A 146 10.05 -2.44 -3.47
N VAL A 147 9.04 -1.88 -2.80
CA VAL A 147 8.88 -0.45 -2.60
C VAL A 147 9.11 -0.17 -1.12
N LYS A 148 10.37 -0.31 -0.68
CA LYS A 148 10.80 0.03 0.69
C LYS A 148 11.31 1.46 0.79
N ASN A 149 12.15 1.85 -0.16
CA ASN A 149 12.76 3.19 -0.26
C ASN A 149 12.28 3.93 -1.53
N GLY A 150 11.32 3.36 -2.25
CA GLY A 150 10.72 3.96 -3.44
C GLY A 150 9.48 4.79 -3.11
N ARG A 151 9.05 5.63 -4.04
CA ARG A 151 7.85 6.45 -3.92
C ARG A 151 6.71 5.86 -4.76
N PHE A 152 5.80 5.14 -4.13
CA PHE A 152 4.54 4.70 -4.76
C PHE A 152 3.38 5.42 -4.07
N GLN A 153 2.72 6.31 -4.82
CA GLN A 153 1.70 7.21 -4.29
C GLN A 153 0.38 7.06 -5.04
N ILE A 154 -0.72 7.03 -4.30
CA ILE A 154 -2.08 7.07 -4.80
C ILE A 154 -2.71 8.36 -4.28
N ARG A 155 -3.09 9.24 -5.21
CA ARG A 155 -3.84 10.47 -4.89
C ARG A 155 -5.32 10.10 -4.79
N THR A 156 -5.99 10.60 -3.75
CA THR A 156 -7.36 10.24 -3.38
C THR A 156 -8.32 11.42 -3.47
#